data_AF-A0A935NVT1-F1
#
_entry.id   AF-A0A935NVT1-F1
#
_cell.length_a   1.000
_cell.length_b   1.000
_cell.length_c   1.000
_cell.angle_alpha   90.00
_cell.angle_beta   90.00
_cell.angle_gamma   90.00
#
_symmetry.space_group_name_H-M   'P 1'
#
loop_
_entity.id
_entity.type
_entity.pdbx_description
1 polymer ?
#
loop_
_entity_poly.entity_id
_entity_poly.type
_entity_poly.pdbx_seq_one_letter_code
_entity_poly.pdbx_strand_id
1 'polypeptide(L)'
;MKSIVSLFFALACTFTTAACGTDDTCAGNNTCVCTEEQDCNRTCDAGQPCSVSCNGAPSCDVDCKAASNCSVSCQTSTSCEVACPPGGCEVTCPTTGCTVTNCSSPATCRVTCGLSSAAVYSGGSATCR
;
A
#
# COMPACT_ATOMS: atom_id res chain seq x y z
N MET A 1 -11.03 -17.80 47.24
CA MET A 1 -11.56 -16.47 47.59
C MET A 1 -11.13 -15.55 46.44
N LYS A 2 -11.93 -15.34 45.40
CA LYS A 2 -13.18 -14.54 45.29
C LYS A 2 -12.86 -13.06 45.06
N SER A 3 -13.11 -12.61 43.82
CA SER A 3 -13.53 -11.25 43.35
C SER A 3 -13.10 -11.12 41.87
N ILE A 4 -13.94 -11.30 40.85
CA ILE A 4 -15.14 -10.53 40.42
C ILE A 4 -14.82 -9.04 40.19
N VAL A 5 -14.89 -8.59 38.93
CA VAL A 5 -15.48 -7.34 38.38
C VAL A 5 -15.34 -7.47 36.84
N SER A 6 -16.34 -7.91 36.05
CA SER A 6 -17.52 -7.18 35.53
C SER A 6 -17.24 -5.78 34.98
N LEU A 7 -17.22 -5.63 33.64
CA LEU A 7 -17.71 -4.44 32.90
C LEU A 7 -17.79 -4.86 31.40
N PHE A 8 -18.96 -5.24 30.89
CA PHE A 8 -19.96 -4.41 30.19
C PHE A 8 -19.43 -3.48 29.08
N PHE A 9 -20.11 -3.59 27.93
CA PHE A 9 -20.11 -2.69 26.77
C PHE A 9 -18.87 -2.70 25.87
N ALA A 10 -19.00 -3.29 24.68
CA ALA A 10 -19.24 -2.49 23.48
C ALA A 10 -19.38 -3.39 22.25
N LEU A 11 -20.51 -3.23 21.57
CA LEU A 11 -20.64 -3.17 20.13
C LEU A 11 -19.92 -4.29 19.34
N ALA A 12 -20.72 -5.28 18.92
CA ALA A 12 -20.44 -6.10 17.76
C ALA A 12 -20.35 -5.19 16.52
N CYS A 13 -19.20 -4.55 16.34
CA CYS A 13 -18.78 -4.04 15.06
C CYS A 13 -18.23 -5.22 14.27
N THR A 14 -19.11 -5.88 13.52
CA THR A 14 -18.72 -6.65 12.34
C THR A 14 -18.12 -5.69 11.32
N PHE A 15 -16.91 -5.21 11.58
CA PHE A 15 -16.01 -4.78 10.53
C PHE A 15 -15.21 -6.01 10.19
N THR A 16 -15.44 -6.52 8.99
CA THR A 16 -14.52 -7.38 8.28
C THR A 16 -13.14 -6.73 8.33
N THR A 17 -12.33 -7.13 9.31
CA THR A 17 -10.94 -6.78 9.40
C THR A 17 -10.27 -7.40 8.18
N ALA A 18 -10.03 -6.59 7.16
CA ALA A 18 -9.15 -6.95 6.05
C ALA A 18 -7.81 -7.32 6.68
N ALA A 19 -7.49 -8.62 6.64
CA ALA A 19 -6.36 -9.24 7.30
C ALA A 19 -5.10 -8.36 7.21
N CYS A 20 -4.62 -7.90 8.36
CA CYS A 20 -3.23 -7.55 8.52
C CYS A 20 -2.47 -8.87 8.73
N GLY A 21 -1.35 -9.05 8.03
CA GLY A 21 -0.30 -9.92 8.53
C GLY A 21 0.07 -9.41 9.92
N THR A 22 0.51 -10.29 10.81
CA THR A 22 0.40 -10.15 12.28
C THR A 22 1.01 -8.91 12.95
N ASP A 23 1.60 -7.97 12.20
CA ASP A 23 2.25 -6.76 12.71
C ASP A 23 1.92 -5.46 11.93
N ASP A 24 1.03 -5.50 10.92
CA ASP A 24 0.70 -4.32 10.11
C ASP A 24 -0.33 -3.42 10.79
N THR A 25 0.04 -2.16 11.07
CA THR A 25 -0.90 -1.16 11.63
C THR A 25 -1.59 -0.40 10.50
N CYS A 26 -2.83 -0.76 10.20
CA CYS A 26 -3.71 0.05 9.37
C CYS A 26 -4.55 0.97 10.26
N ALA A 27 -4.19 2.25 10.31
CA ALA A 27 -5.08 3.26 10.86
C ALA A 27 -6.24 3.41 9.87
N GLY A 28 -7.48 3.24 10.35
CA GLY A 28 -8.68 3.23 9.51
C GLY A 28 -8.69 4.35 8.45
N ASN A 29 -9.26 4.03 7.27
CA ASN A 29 -9.17 4.77 6.00
C ASN A 29 -7.94 4.40 5.13
N ASN A 30 -7.71 3.09 4.90
CA ASN A 30 -6.69 2.58 3.96
C ASN A 30 -5.27 3.15 4.15
N THR A 31 -4.93 3.62 5.36
CA THR A 31 -3.58 4.09 5.68
C THR A 31 -2.86 2.99 6.43
N CYS A 32 -2.03 2.24 5.73
CA CYS A 32 -1.36 1.06 6.26
C CYS A 32 0.15 1.25 6.29
N VAL A 33 0.75 0.87 7.42
CA VAL A 33 2.20 0.72 7.54
C VAL A 33 2.48 -0.75 7.76
N CYS A 34 3.16 -1.35 6.79
CA CYS A 34 3.67 -2.70 6.89
C CYS A 34 5.06 -2.66 7.54
N THR A 35 5.27 -3.52 8.53
CA THR A 35 6.51 -3.55 9.31
C THR A 35 7.58 -4.43 8.65
N GLU A 36 8.84 -4.14 8.96
CA GLU A 36 9.97 -4.95 8.49
C GLU A 36 9.87 -6.33 9.13
N GLU A 37 9.57 -7.37 8.34
CA GLU A 37 9.77 -8.81 8.64
C GLU A 37 8.86 -9.72 7.78
N GLN A 38 7.82 -9.19 7.13
CA GLN A 38 6.87 -9.95 6.31
C GLN A 38 6.53 -9.24 5.00
N ASP A 39 6.02 -10.00 4.04
CA ASP A 39 5.48 -9.48 2.78
C ASP A 39 4.23 -8.64 3.03
N CYS A 40 4.13 -7.48 2.38
CA CYS A 40 2.99 -6.58 2.50
C CYS A 40 2.08 -6.72 1.28
N ASN A 41 0.89 -7.30 1.45
CA ASN A 41 -0.13 -7.37 0.38
C ASN A 41 -1.38 -6.61 0.81
N ARG A 42 -1.74 -5.56 0.07
CA ARG A 42 -2.88 -4.69 0.39
C ARG A 42 -3.78 -4.44 -0.81
N THR A 43 -5.07 -4.64 -0.62
CA THR A 43 -6.11 -4.14 -1.53
C THR A 43 -6.80 -2.95 -0.86
N CYS A 44 -6.87 -1.83 -1.56
CA CYS A 44 -7.49 -0.60 -1.07
C CYS A 44 -9.01 -0.63 -1.27
N ASP A 45 -9.76 -0.09 -0.30
CA ASP A 45 -11.21 0.01 -0.40
C ASP A 45 -11.66 0.94 -1.54
N ALA A 46 -12.78 0.58 -2.16
CA ALA A 46 -13.33 1.31 -3.30
C ALA A 46 -13.78 2.73 -2.92
N GLY A 47 -13.44 3.71 -3.76
CA GLY A 47 -13.90 5.09 -3.63
C GLY A 47 -13.30 5.86 -2.45
N GLN A 48 -12.32 5.30 -1.75
CA GLN A 48 -11.59 5.96 -0.67
C GLN A 48 -10.13 6.21 -1.08
N PRO A 49 -9.48 7.23 -0.50
CA PRO A 49 -8.04 7.40 -0.63
C PRO A 49 -7.31 6.18 -0.05
N CYS A 50 -6.14 5.85 -0.58
CA CYS A 50 -5.28 4.78 -0.07
C CYS A 50 -3.83 5.25 0.09
N SER A 51 -3.22 4.91 1.22
CA SER A 51 -1.84 5.24 1.54
C SER A 51 -1.16 4.03 2.16
N VAL A 52 -0.17 3.45 1.49
CA VAL A 52 0.53 2.25 1.98
C VAL A 52 2.02 2.51 2.07
N SER A 53 2.60 2.27 3.24
CA SER A 53 4.05 2.28 3.46
C SER A 53 4.53 0.85 3.69
N CYS A 54 5.30 0.33 2.75
CA CYS A 54 5.90 -0.99 2.77
C CYS A 54 7.40 -0.98 3.10
N ASN A 55 7.92 0.15 3.57
CA ASN A 55 9.36 0.32 3.82
C ASN A 55 9.87 -0.77 4.77
N GLY A 56 10.80 -1.59 4.26
CA GLY A 56 11.45 -2.69 4.96
C GLY A 56 10.78 -4.06 4.80
N ALA A 57 9.60 -4.13 4.16
CA ALA A 57 9.01 -5.40 3.73
C ALA A 57 9.84 -6.02 2.59
N PRO A 58 10.05 -7.36 2.55
CA PRO A 58 10.74 -8.02 1.44
C PRO A 58 10.02 -7.80 0.10
N SER A 59 8.70 -7.96 0.08
CA SER A 59 7.84 -7.60 -1.04
C SER A 59 6.68 -6.71 -0.62
N CYS A 60 6.23 -5.87 -1.56
CA CYS A 60 5.06 -5.00 -1.42
C CYS A 60 4.18 -5.16 -2.64
N ASP A 61 2.96 -5.65 -2.48
CA ASP A 61 1.94 -5.74 -3.52
C ASP A 61 0.73 -4.90 -3.08
N VAL A 62 0.38 -3.88 -3.87
CA VAL A 62 -0.73 -2.97 -3.54
C VAL A 62 -1.68 -2.81 -4.74
N ASP A 63 -2.92 -3.30 -4.59
CA ASP A 63 -3.99 -3.05 -5.55
C ASP A 63 -4.84 -1.84 -5.12
N CYS A 64 -4.66 -0.74 -5.87
CA CYS A 64 -5.37 0.51 -5.70
C CYS A 64 -6.43 0.76 -6.79
N LYS A 65 -6.76 -0.19 -7.66
CA LYS A 65 -7.60 0.07 -8.86
C LYS A 65 -8.96 0.70 -8.55
N ALA A 66 -9.54 0.33 -7.41
CA ALA A 66 -10.84 0.81 -6.97
C ALA A 66 -10.78 2.09 -6.11
N ALA A 67 -9.58 2.48 -5.65
CA ALA A 67 -9.40 3.65 -4.79
C ALA A 67 -9.65 4.95 -5.57
N SER A 68 -10.07 6.01 -4.87
CA SER A 68 -10.19 7.35 -5.48
C SER A 68 -8.82 7.96 -5.81
N ASN A 69 -7.81 7.60 -5.02
CA ASN A 69 -6.42 8.02 -5.15
C ASN A 69 -5.52 7.06 -4.36
N CYS A 70 -4.25 6.96 -4.76
CA CYS A 70 -3.32 5.98 -4.22
C CYS A 70 -1.92 6.58 -4.05
N SER A 71 -1.37 6.42 -2.86
CA SER A 71 0.02 6.75 -2.55
C SER A 71 0.69 5.52 -1.95
N VAL A 72 1.83 5.10 -2.51
CA VAL A 72 2.58 3.92 -2.03
C VAL A 72 4.06 4.25 -1.87
N SER A 73 4.63 3.86 -0.74
CA SER A 73 6.05 3.99 -0.45
C SER A 73 6.68 2.61 -0.22
N CYS A 74 7.61 2.25 -1.10
CA CYS A 74 8.34 0.98 -1.13
C CYS A 74 9.86 1.19 -1.11
N GLN A 75 10.34 2.36 -0.69
CA GLN A 75 11.71 2.83 -0.94
C GLN A 75 12.80 1.83 -0.49
N THR A 76 12.56 1.11 0.59
CA THR A 76 13.50 0.12 1.14
C THR A 76 13.07 -1.33 0.92
N SER A 77 11.97 -1.58 0.21
CA SER A 77 11.52 -2.92 -0.14
C SER A 77 12.40 -3.53 -1.25
N THR A 78 12.54 -4.86 -1.27
CA THR A 78 13.32 -5.53 -2.34
C THR A 78 12.53 -5.56 -3.65
N SER A 79 11.21 -5.71 -3.56
CA SER A 79 10.30 -5.68 -4.69
C SER A 79 9.04 -4.89 -4.36
N CYS A 80 8.48 -4.22 -5.37
CA CYS A 80 7.26 -3.43 -5.22
C CYS A 80 6.41 -3.50 -6.48
N GLU A 81 5.20 -4.02 -6.34
CA GLU A 81 4.18 -4.08 -7.38
C GLU A 81 2.98 -3.23 -6.95
N VAL A 82 2.61 -2.26 -7.78
CA VAL A 82 1.48 -1.38 -7.48
C VAL A 82 0.56 -1.32 -8.69
N ALA A 83 -0.73 -1.55 -8.47
CA ALA A 83 -1.74 -1.39 -9.50
C ALA A 83 -2.57 -0.14 -9.25
N CYS A 84 -2.34 0.89 -10.05
CA CYS A 84 -2.92 2.21 -9.80
C CYS A 84 -4.37 2.32 -10.29
N PRO A 85 -5.16 3.23 -9.70
CA PRO A 85 -6.47 3.56 -10.23
C PRO A 85 -6.33 4.29 -11.58
N PRO A 86 -7.41 4.35 -12.39
CA PRO A 86 -7.38 5.00 -13.69
C PRO A 86 -7.02 6.49 -13.65
N GLY A 87 -7.17 7.15 -12.50
CA GLY A 87 -6.72 8.54 -12.27
C GLY A 87 -5.21 8.69 -12.04
N GLY A 88 -4.49 7.57 -11.92
CA GLY A 88 -3.08 7.51 -11.57
C GLY A 88 -2.82 7.53 -10.06
N CYS A 89 -1.55 7.52 -9.68
CA CYS A 89 -1.08 7.31 -8.32
C CYS A 89 0.29 7.97 -8.12
N GLU A 90 0.70 8.08 -6.88
CA GLU A 90 2.07 8.41 -6.52
C GLU A 90 2.76 7.19 -5.91
N VAL A 91 3.90 6.79 -6.47
CA VAL A 91 4.67 5.64 -5.98
C VAL A 91 6.13 6.04 -5.79
N THR A 92 6.63 5.85 -4.58
CA THR A 92 8.06 5.93 -4.28
C THR A 92 8.61 4.52 -4.26
N CYS A 93 9.36 4.17 -5.28
CA CYS A 93 9.94 2.85 -5.51
C CYS A 93 11.37 2.76 -4.97
N PRO A 94 11.87 1.53 -4.72
CA PRO A 94 13.29 1.28 -4.61
C PRO A 94 14.01 1.58 -5.94
N THR A 95 15.34 1.62 -5.93
CA THR A 95 16.15 1.89 -7.14
C THR A 95 15.84 0.91 -8.28
N THR A 96 15.59 -0.37 -7.95
CA THR A 96 15.28 -1.43 -8.90
C THR A 96 14.19 -2.35 -8.34
N GLY A 97 13.49 -3.09 -9.21
CA GLY A 97 12.51 -4.10 -8.77
C GLY A 97 11.13 -3.53 -8.45
N CYS A 98 10.81 -2.37 -9.03
CA CYS A 98 9.50 -1.76 -8.90
C CYS A 98 8.74 -1.81 -10.22
N THR A 99 7.49 -2.24 -10.17
CA THR A 99 6.56 -2.27 -11.31
C THR A 99 5.25 -1.63 -10.91
N VAL A 100 4.88 -0.56 -11.61
CA VAL A 100 3.61 0.13 -11.42
C VAL A 100 2.76 -0.07 -12.66
N THR A 101 1.58 -0.65 -12.52
CA THR A 101 0.64 -0.89 -13.63
C THR A 101 -0.49 0.14 -13.63
N ASN A 102 -1.17 0.30 -14.76
CA ASN A 102 -2.15 1.38 -14.98
C ASN A 102 -1.51 2.78 -14.85
N CYS A 103 -0.27 2.87 -15.31
CA CYS A 103 0.62 4.01 -15.17
C CYS A 103 1.22 4.33 -16.54
N SER A 104 0.40 4.94 -17.41
CA SER A 104 0.76 5.19 -18.82
C SER A 104 1.56 6.47 -19.04
N SER A 105 1.53 7.41 -18.08
CA SER A 105 2.15 8.73 -18.24
C SER A 105 2.57 9.32 -16.89
N PRO A 106 3.72 10.02 -16.82
CA PRO A 106 4.14 10.76 -15.64
C PRO A 106 3.22 11.93 -15.26
N ALA A 107 2.31 12.35 -16.16
CA ALA A 107 1.37 13.44 -15.90
C ALA A 107 0.27 13.07 -14.89
N THR A 108 -0.13 11.80 -14.85
CA THR A 108 -1.16 11.28 -13.95
C THR A 108 -0.60 10.29 -12.94
N CYS A 109 0.49 9.61 -13.28
CA CYS A 109 1.11 8.59 -12.44
C CYS A 109 2.57 8.94 -12.16
N ARG A 110 2.84 9.42 -10.95
CA ARG A 110 4.16 9.88 -10.54
C ARG A 110 4.91 8.73 -9.89
N VAL A 111 5.92 8.20 -10.58
CA VAL A 111 6.78 7.12 -10.07
C VAL A 111 8.19 7.64 -9.91
N THR A 112 8.70 7.58 -8.68
CA THR A 112 10.06 7.98 -8.33
C THR A 112 10.87 6.73 -8.00
N CYS A 113 11.96 6.48 -8.72
CA CYS A 113 12.83 5.33 -8.48
C CYS A 113 14.02 5.73 -7.60
N GLY A 114 14.11 5.16 -6.39
CA GLY A 114 15.13 5.53 -5.42
C GLY A 114 15.10 7.03 -5.07
N LEU A 115 16.28 7.65 -4.96
CA LEU A 115 16.40 9.05 -4.50
C LEU A 115 16.14 10.10 -5.58
N SER A 116 16.16 9.75 -6.87
CA SER A 116 16.05 10.73 -7.97
C SER A 116 15.95 10.14 -9.38
N SER A 117 15.85 8.81 -9.54
CA SER A 117 15.82 8.20 -10.87
C SER A 117 14.40 8.26 -11.45
N ALA A 118 14.33 8.55 -12.75
CA ALA A 118 13.07 8.56 -13.48
C ALA A 118 12.63 7.12 -13.79
N ALA A 119 11.34 6.83 -13.63
CA ALA A 119 10.78 5.56 -14.06
C ALA A 119 10.70 5.46 -15.59
N VAL A 120 10.83 4.24 -16.10
CA VAL A 120 10.63 3.94 -17.53
C VAL A 120 9.17 3.58 -17.74
N TYR A 121 8.45 4.43 -18.47
CA TYR A 121 7.03 4.25 -18.82
C TYR A 121 6.92 3.51 -20.15
N SER A 122 6.25 2.37 -20.18
CA SER A 122 6.03 1.56 -21.39
C SER A 122 4.77 0.71 -21.26
N GLY A 123 3.95 0.69 -22.31
CA GLY A 123 2.80 -0.23 -22.40
C GLY A 123 1.74 -0.08 -21.30
N GLY A 124 1.62 1.10 -20.69
CA GLY A 124 0.69 1.35 -19.58
C GLY A 124 1.24 1.01 -18.20
N SER A 125 2.54 0.76 -18.08
CA SER A 125 3.22 0.53 -16.82
C SER A 125 4.46 1.41 -16.69
N ALA A 126 4.87 1.71 -15.47
CA ALA A 126 6.13 2.34 -15.14
C ALA A 126 7.02 1.36 -14.37
N THR A 127 8.30 1.30 -14.70
CA THR A 127 9.24 0.37 -14.03
C THR A 127 10.51 1.08 -13.62
N CYS A 128 11.06 0.68 -12.47
CA CYS A 128 12.38 1.08 -11.98
C CYS A 128 13.38 -0.03 -12.23
N ARG A 129 14.44 0.25 -12.99
CA ARG A 129 15.43 -0.71 -13.45
C ARG A 129 16.83 -0.13 -13.36
#